data_AF-A0AAD8N5X8-F1
#
_entry.id   AF-A0AAD8N5X8-F1
#
_cell.length_a   1.000
_cell.length_b   1.000
_cell.length_c   1.000
_cell.angle_alpha   90.00
_cell.angle_beta   90.00
_cell.angle_gamma   90.00
#
_symmetry.space_group_name_H-M   'P 1'
#
loop_
_entity.id
_entity.type
_entity.pdbx_description
1 polymer ?
#
loop_
_entity_poly.entity_id
_entity_poly.type
_entity_poly.pdbx_seq_one_letter_code
_entity_poly.pdbx_strand_id
1 'polypeptide(L)'
;MTSTTRSRCAACKYLRRRCSSDCIFSPYFPSDNPQRFSCVHRIYGASNVGKMLQKLPVHLRAEAANSLYFEAHSRQEDPVYGCVGIITNLHEEIHDVENELAKIQAHLGIHRHSNNPEDGETSQSDHGPQQQQ
;
A
#
# COMPACT_ATOMS: atom_id res chain seq x y z
N MET A 1 -35.21 -24.07 6.70
CA MET A 1 -34.57 -23.93 5.38
C MET A 1 -35.02 -22.61 4.79
N THR A 2 -34.26 -21.52 5.00
CA THR A 2 -34.62 -20.20 4.47
C THR A 2 -34.22 -20.14 3.01
N SER A 3 -35.20 -20.23 2.12
CA SER A 3 -35.02 -19.96 0.70
C SER A 3 -34.68 -18.49 0.49
N THR A 4 -33.39 -18.15 0.62
CA THR A 4 -32.87 -16.85 0.20
C THR A 4 -33.05 -16.79 -1.31
N THR A 5 -34.01 -16.00 -1.77
CA THR A 5 -34.06 -15.56 -3.16
C THR A 5 -32.70 -14.93 -3.48
N ARG A 6 -31.84 -15.65 -4.22
CA ARG A 6 -30.51 -15.12 -4.58
C ARG A 6 -30.73 -13.88 -5.45
N SER A 7 -30.59 -12.71 -4.85
CA SER A 7 -30.56 -11.46 -5.59
C SER A 7 -29.40 -11.52 -6.59
N ARG A 8 -29.58 -10.90 -7.74
CA ARG A 8 -28.50 -10.80 -8.74
C ARG A 8 -27.37 -9.96 -8.15
N CYS A 9 -26.12 -10.41 -8.33
CA CYS A 9 -24.95 -9.62 -7.93
C CYS A 9 -24.91 -8.26 -8.65
N ALA A 10 -24.16 -7.30 -8.09
CA ALA A 10 -24.06 -5.95 -8.62
C ALA A 10 -23.60 -5.94 -10.09
N ALA A 11 -22.64 -6.79 -10.44
CA ALA A 11 -22.16 -6.94 -11.81
C ALA A 11 -23.26 -7.33 -12.80
N CYS A 12 -23.97 -8.40 -12.49
CA CYS A 12 -25.06 -8.87 -13.34
C CYS A 12 -26.16 -7.83 -13.41
N LYS A 13 -26.56 -7.20 -12.28
CA LYS A 13 -27.54 -6.11 -12.25
C LYS A 13 -27.13 -4.96 -13.18
N TYR A 14 -25.89 -4.48 -13.08
CA TYR A 14 -25.35 -3.41 -13.92
C TYR A 14 -25.35 -3.78 -15.41
N LEU A 15 -24.89 -4.98 -15.75
CA LEU A 15 -24.82 -5.50 -17.12
C LEU A 15 -26.17 -5.97 -17.70
N ARG A 16 -27.27 -5.84 -16.94
CA ARG A 16 -28.62 -6.26 -17.35
C ARG A 16 -28.74 -7.72 -17.82
N ARG A 17 -27.89 -8.63 -17.33
CA ARG A 17 -27.87 -10.07 -17.69
C ARG A 17 -28.17 -11.02 -16.51
N ARG A 18 -28.68 -12.23 -16.76
CA ARG A 18 -28.94 -13.23 -15.71
C ARG A 18 -27.69 -13.51 -14.88
N CYS A 19 -27.85 -13.67 -13.56
CA CYS A 19 -26.77 -14.12 -12.67
C CYS A 19 -26.86 -15.64 -12.51
N SER A 20 -25.89 -16.38 -13.06
CA SER A 20 -25.78 -17.83 -12.92
C SER A 20 -25.21 -18.23 -11.55
N SER A 21 -25.33 -19.51 -11.19
CA SER A 21 -24.79 -20.06 -9.93
C SER A 21 -23.26 -20.06 -9.88
N ASP A 22 -22.61 -20.08 -11.04
CA ASP A 22 -21.16 -20.06 -11.26
C ASP A 22 -20.62 -18.66 -11.62
N CYS A 23 -21.42 -17.60 -11.40
CA CYS A 23 -21.05 -16.24 -11.75
C CYS A 23 -19.78 -15.79 -11.00
N ILE A 24 -18.68 -15.57 -11.75
CA ILE A 24 -17.38 -15.15 -11.23
C ILE A 24 -17.43 -13.85 -10.41
N PHE A 25 -18.38 -12.97 -10.71
CA PHE A 25 -18.52 -11.68 -10.01
C PHE A 25 -19.32 -11.79 -8.72
N SER A 26 -20.16 -12.83 -8.57
CA SER A 26 -21.13 -12.90 -7.46
C SER A 26 -20.50 -12.89 -6.08
N PRO A 27 -19.38 -13.59 -5.82
CA PRO A 27 -18.76 -13.57 -4.48
C PRO A 27 -18.10 -12.23 -4.12
N TYR A 28 -17.75 -11.40 -5.11
CA TYR A 28 -16.88 -10.23 -4.90
C TYR A 28 -17.57 -8.88 -5.15
N PHE A 29 -18.72 -8.91 -5.83
CA PHE A 29 -19.55 -7.75 -6.16
C PHE A 29 -21.01 -8.00 -5.73
N PRO A 30 -21.28 -8.05 -4.41
CA PRO A 30 -22.62 -8.32 -3.88
C PRO A 30 -23.60 -7.17 -4.21
N SER A 31 -24.90 -7.45 -4.12
CA SER A 31 -25.95 -6.54 -4.61
C SER A 31 -26.19 -5.29 -3.72
N ASP A 32 -25.78 -5.37 -2.47
CA ASP A 32 -25.82 -4.32 -1.45
C ASP A 32 -24.83 -3.17 -1.73
N ASN A 33 -23.73 -3.46 -2.44
CA ASN A 33 -22.76 -2.44 -2.85
C ASN A 33 -22.65 -2.33 -4.39
N PRO A 34 -23.64 -1.71 -5.05
CA PRO A 34 -23.62 -1.53 -6.50
C PRO A 34 -22.51 -0.61 -7.00
N GLN A 35 -22.08 0.35 -6.18
CA GLN A 35 -21.03 1.32 -6.57
C GLN A 35 -19.67 0.65 -6.74
N ARG A 36 -19.41 -0.41 -5.96
CA ARG A 36 -18.19 -1.19 -6.10
C ARG A 36 -18.00 -1.73 -7.51
N PHE A 37 -19.05 -2.27 -8.13
CA PHE A 37 -18.93 -2.77 -9.49
C PHE A 37 -18.93 -1.64 -10.54
N SER A 38 -19.74 -0.59 -10.38
CA SER A 38 -19.76 0.52 -11.35
C SER A 38 -18.39 1.21 -11.46
N CYS A 39 -17.71 1.37 -10.31
CA CYS A 39 -16.38 1.94 -10.22
C CYS A 39 -15.34 1.09 -10.98
N VAL A 40 -15.21 -0.19 -10.63
CA VAL A 40 -14.27 -1.10 -11.29
C VAL A 40 -14.60 -1.26 -12.78
N HIS A 41 -15.89 -1.33 -13.13
CA HIS A 41 -16.34 -1.40 -14.51
C HIS A 41 -15.90 -0.18 -15.33
N ARG A 42 -15.99 1.04 -14.77
CA ARG A 42 -15.60 2.26 -15.46
C ARG A 42 -14.11 2.28 -15.82
N ILE A 43 -13.25 1.79 -14.93
CA ILE A 43 -11.80 1.86 -15.10
C ILE A 43 -11.24 0.66 -15.88
N TYR A 44 -11.65 -0.56 -15.54
CA TYR A 44 -11.09 -1.77 -16.14
C TYR A 44 -12.02 -2.41 -17.18
N GLY A 45 -13.33 -2.22 -17.07
CA GLY A 45 -14.33 -2.92 -17.87
C GLY A 45 -14.63 -4.34 -17.37
N ALA A 46 -15.88 -4.80 -17.52
CA ALA A 46 -16.33 -6.09 -16.99
C ALA A 46 -15.49 -7.28 -17.49
N SER A 47 -15.17 -7.30 -18.78
CA SER A 47 -14.43 -8.40 -19.40
C SER A 47 -13.02 -8.55 -18.83
N ASN A 48 -12.31 -7.44 -18.61
CA ASN A 48 -10.95 -7.48 -18.07
C ASN A 48 -10.96 -7.92 -16.62
N VAL A 49 -11.87 -7.38 -15.79
CA VAL A 49 -12.05 -7.81 -14.40
C VAL A 49 -12.34 -9.30 -14.32
N GLY A 50 -13.27 -9.80 -15.15
CA GLY A 50 -13.59 -11.22 -15.21
C GLY A 50 -12.36 -12.08 -15.54
N LYS A 51 -11.58 -11.68 -16.56
CA LYS A 51 -10.33 -12.38 -16.95
C LYS A 51 -9.27 -12.33 -15.84
N MET A 52 -9.08 -11.18 -15.19
CA MET A 52 -8.12 -11.02 -14.08
C MET A 52 -8.47 -11.94 -12.92
N LEU A 53 -9.73 -11.97 -12.49
CA LEU A 53 -10.18 -12.85 -11.42
C LEU A 53 -10.04 -14.33 -11.81
N GLN A 54 -10.38 -14.71 -13.04
CA GLN A 54 -10.26 -16.09 -13.50
C GLN A 54 -8.81 -16.61 -13.48
N LYS A 55 -7.82 -15.76 -13.78
CA LYS A 55 -6.40 -16.11 -13.76
C LYS A 55 -5.85 -16.36 -12.35
N LEU A 56 -6.54 -15.90 -11.31
CA LEU A 56 -6.09 -16.04 -9.93
C LEU A 56 -6.65 -17.29 -9.26
N PRO A 57 -5.88 -17.92 -8.35
CA PRO A 57 -6.41 -18.89 -7.38
C PRO A 57 -7.59 -18.30 -6.61
N VAL A 58 -8.60 -19.13 -6.32
CA VAL A 58 -9.88 -18.68 -5.72
C VAL A 58 -9.66 -17.89 -4.42
N HIS A 59 -8.71 -18.30 -3.59
CA HIS A 59 -8.43 -17.64 -2.31
C HIS A 59 -7.88 -16.21 -2.45
N LEU A 60 -7.26 -15.86 -3.57
CA LEU A 60 -6.71 -14.52 -3.84
C LEU A 60 -7.72 -13.57 -4.50
N ARG A 61 -8.80 -14.10 -5.07
CA ARG A 61 -9.74 -13.31 -5.88
C ARG A 61 -10.48 -12.24 -5.08
N ALA A 62 -10.76 -12.50 -3.80
CA ALA A 62 -11.42 -11.52 -2.94
C ALA A 62 -10.52 -10.30 -2.72
N GLU A 63 -9.25 -10.54 -2.41
CA GLU A 63 -8.26 -9.50 -2.23
C GLU A 63 -7.96 -8.75 -3.53
N ALA A 64 -7.82 -9.46 -4.65
CA ALA A 64 -7.68 -8.82 -5.96
C ALA A 64 -8.88 -7.93 -6.31
N ALA A 65 -10.12 -8.36 -5.99
CA ALA A 65 -11.29 -7.51 -6.21
C ALA A 65 -11.30 -6.27 -5.30
N ASN A 66 -10.74 -6.36 -4.08
CA ASN A 66 -10.53 -5.21 -3.19
C ASN A 66 -9.52 -4.23 -3.80
N SER A 67 -8.37 -4.72 -4.26
CA SER A 67 -7.34 -3.89 -4.90
C SER A 67 -7.87 -3.20 -6.15
N LEU A 68 -8.55 -3.94 -7.03
CA LEU A 68 -9.17 -3.37 -8.23
C LEU A 68 -10.20 -2.28 -7.90
N TYR A 69 -10.98 -2.46 -6.83
CA TYR A 69 -11.91 -1.43 -6.39
C TYR A 69 -11.20 -0.21 -5.82
N PHE A 70 -10.18 -0.40 -4.98
CA PHE A 70 -9.39 0.70 -4.43
C PHE A 70 -8.73 1.51 -5.56
N GLU A 71 -8.00 0.85 -6.46
CA GLU A 71 -7.35 1.50 -7.60
C GLU A 71 -8.36 2.23 -8.50
N ALA A 72 -9.49 1.58 -8.82
CA ALA A 72 -10.53 2.21 -9.63
C ALA A 72 -11.12 3.44 -8.94
N HIS A 73 -11.37 3.35 -7.62
CA HIS A 73 -11.96 4.43 -6.85
C HIS A 73 -11.00 5.61 -6.75
N SER A 74 -9.72 5.36 -6.43
CA SER A 74 -8.69 6.41 -6.44
C SER A 74 -8.60 7.07 -7.80
N ARG A 75 -8.68 6.32 -8.91
CA ARG A 75 -8.68 6.91 -10.27
C ARG A 75 -9.94 7.72 -10.59
N GLN A 76 -11.06 7.45 -9.92
CA GLN A 76 -12.26 8.29 -10.06
C GLN A 76 -12.14 9.61 -9.30
N GLU A 77 -11.55 9.59 -8.10
CA GLU A 77 -11.32 10.79 -7.28
C GLU A 77 -10.20 11.66 -7.86
N ASP A 78 -9.12 11.03 -8.35
CA ASP A 78 -8.02 11.67 -9.06
C ASP A 78 -7.82 11.02 -10.45
N PRO A 79 -8.39 11.63 -11.51
CA PRO A 79 -8.27 11.11 -12.87
C PRO A 79 -6.84 11.13 -13.44
N VAL A 80 -5.95 11.93 -12.86
CA VAL A 80 -4.58 12.12 -13.33
C VAL A 80 -3.67 11.06 -12.69
N TYR A 81 -3.56 11.07 -11.37
CA TYR A 81 -2.60 10.21 -10.65
C TYR A 81 -3.25 9.01 -9.97
N GLY A 82 -4.53 9.08 -9.59
CA GLY A 82 -5.23 7.99 -8.90
C GLY A 82 -4.49 7.52 -7.66
N CYS A 83 -4.30 6.20 -7.51
CA CYS A 83 -3.55 5.65 -6.38
C CYS A 83 -2.06 6.02 -6.39
N VAL A 84 -1.49 6.43 -7.53
CA VAL A 84 -0.09 6.90 -7.58
C VAL A 84 0.08 8.19 -6.79
N GLY A 85 -0.91 9.09 -6.81
CA GLY A 85 -0.87 10.31 -6.00
C GLY A 85 -0.82 10.00 -4.50
N ILE A 86 -1.58 8.98 -4.07
CA ILE A 86 -1.55 8.49 -2.68
C ILE A 86 -0.15 7.97 -2.32
N ILE A 87 0.44 7.16 -3.20
CA ILE A 87 1.79 6.61 -2.99
C ILE A 87 2.83 7.73 -2.90
N THR A 88 2.76 8.72 -3.79
CA THR A 88 3.69 9.87 -3.77
C THR A 88 3.59 10.64 -2.46
N ASN A 89 2.38 10.98 -2.02
CA ASN A 89 2.18 11.71 -0.77
C ASN A 89 2.73 10.93 0.42
N LEU A 90 2.50 9.62 0.48
CA LEU A 90 3.04 8.76 1.55
C LEU A 90 4.57 8.71 1.53
N HIS A 91 5.20 8.69 0.35
CA HIS A 91 6.66 8.75 0.26
C HIS A 91 7.21 10.10 0.71
N GLU A 92 6.54 11.21 0.40
CA GLU A 92 6.90 12.55 0.88
C GLU A 92 6.78 12.63 2.41
N GLU A 93 5.68 12.13 2.99
CA GLU A 93 5.49 12.08 4.45
C GLU A 93 6.57 11.24 5.14
N ILE A 94 6.91 10.07 4.61
CA ILE A 94 8.00 9.24 5.14
C ILE A 94 9.32 10.01 5.09
N HIS A 95 9.62 10.65 3.96
CA HIS A 95 10.86 11.40 3.78
C HIS A 95 10.96 12.57 4.76
N ASP A 96 9.88 13.32 4.97
CA ASP A 96 9.85 14.44 5.91
C ASP A 96 10.09 13.99 7.35
N VAL A 97 9.45 12.89 7.76
CA VAL A 97 9.63 12.31 9.10
C VAL A 97 11.05 11.77 9.29
N GLU A 98 11.62 11.09 8.29
CA GLU A 98 13.02 10.62 8.33
C GLU A 98 14.01 11.79 8.46
N ASN A 99 13.76 12.89 7.73
CA ASN A 99 14.57 14.11 7.83
C ASN A 99 14.48 14.76 9.20
N GLU A 100 13.28 14.83 9.80
CA GLU A 100 13.09 15.37 11.15
C GLU A 100 13.81 14.50 12.19
N LEU A 101 13.67 13.18 12.08
CA LEU A 101 14.37 12.23 12.95
C LEU A 101 15.89 12.41 12.86
N ALA A 102 16.44 12.53 11.66
CA ALA A 102 17.87 12.75 11.44
C ALA A 102 18.38 14.05 12.10
N LYS A 103 17.60 15.14 12.01
CA LYS A 103 17.92 16.42 12.68
C LYS A 103 17.95 16.28 14.20
N ILE A 104 16.95 15.61 14.78
CA ILE A 104 16.88 15.39 16.23
C ILE A 104 18.05 14.50 16.70
N GLN A 105 18.36 13.43 15.96
CA GLN A 105 19.49 12.56 16.26
C GLN A 105 20.82 13.31 16.20
N ALA A 106 21.02 14.19 15.22
CA ALA A 106 22.21 15.04 15.13
C ALA A 106 22.30 15.99 16.33
N HIS A 107 21.20 16.66 16.71
CA HIS A 107 21.18 17.54 17.90
C HIS A 107 21.49 16.77 19.20
N LEU A 108 20.92 15.58 19.38
CA LEU A 108 21.22 14.72 20.54
C LEU A 108 22.68 14.27 20.54
N GLY A 109 23.25 13.96 19.37
CA GLY A 109 24.66 13.66 19.21
C GLY A 109 25.54 14.80 19.70
N ILE A 110 25.27 16.04 19.27
CA ILE A 110 26.00 17.24 19.71
C ILE A 110 25.87 17.43 21.22
N HIS A 111 24.65 17.41 21.77
CA HIS A 111 24.43 17.58 23.21
C HIS A 111 25.13 16.52 24.06
N ARG A 112 25.21 15.27 23.61
CA ARG A 112 25.94 14.21 24.31
C ARG A 112 27.45 14.47 24.33
N HIS A 113 28.01 15.04 23.26
CA HIS A 113 29.42 15.44 23.24
C HIS A 113 29.66 16.70 24.10
N SER A 114 28.72 17.63 24.17
CA SER A 114 28.87 18.86 24.97
C SER A 114 28.67 18.67 26.48
N ASN A 115 27.93 17.65 26.91
CA ASN A 115 27.66 17.36 28.34
C ASN A 115 28.69 16.41 29.00
N ASN A 116 29.80 16.08 28.31
CA ASN A 116 30.86 15.25 28.86
C ASN A 116 32.22 15.99 28.83
N PRO A 117 32.46 16.99 29.71
CA PRO A 117 33.81 17.46 29.98
C PRO A 117 34.52 16.54 31.00
N GLU A 118 35.83 16.32 30.80
CA GLU A 118 36.83 15.63 31.66
C GLU A 118 36.98 14.10 31.41
N ASP A 119 38.14 13.49 31.13
CA ASP A 119 39.57 13.72 31.48
C ASP A 119 40.48 13.50 30.24
N GLY A 120 41.62 14.15 30.01
CA GLY A 120 42.83 14.15 30.84
C GLY A 120 44.02 13.67 29.99
N GLU A 121 45.14 14.36 30.11
CA GLU A 121 46.39 14.17 29.35
C GLU A 121 46.89 12.71 29.29
N THR A 122 47.51 12.33 28.16
CA THR A 122 48.69 11.46 28.26
C THR A 122 49.73 11.90 27.25
N SER A 123 50.85 12.34 27.82
CA SER A 123 51.98 12.99 27.22
C SER A 123 52.61 12.22 26.07
N GLN A 124 53.15 13.00 25.13
CA GLN A 124 54.31 12.63 24.33
C GLN A 124 55.38 11.98 25.23
N SER A 125 55.80 10.76 24.89
CA SER A 125 57.17 10.32 25.13
C SER A 125 57.69 9.71 23.83
N ASP A 126 58.35 10.58 23.09
CA ASP A 126 59.32 10.22 22.07
C ASP A 126 60.51 9.53 22.77
N HIS A 127 60.79 8.27 22.46
CA HIS A 127 62.11 7.62 22.58
C HIS A 127 62.15 6.45 21.57
N GLY A 128 62.95 6.62 20.51
CA GLY A 128 63.17 5.64 19.46
C GLY A 128 64.04 4.42 19.86
N PRO A 129 64.78 3.83 18.91
CA PRO A 129 64.40 2.56 18.26
C PRO A 129 65.25 1.37 18.73
N GLN A 130 64.77 0.13 18.55
CA GLN A 130 65.65 -1.04 18.56
C GLN A 130 65.20 -2.17 17.64
N GLN A 131 66.17 -2.57 16.80
CA GLN A 131 66.17 -3.65 15.80
C GLN A 131 66.34 -5.04 16.44
N GLN A 132 66.00 -6.06 15.62
CA GLN A 132 66.50 -7.46 15.62
C GLN A 132 66.13 -8.33 16.83
N GLN A 133 65.73 -9.60 16.68
CA GLN A 133 66.14 -10.64 15.71
C GLN A 133 64.95 -11.35 15.06
#